data_AF-A0A517MZQ2-F1
#
_entry.id   AF-A0A517MZQ2-F1
#
_cell.length_a   1.000
_cell.length_b   1.000
_cell.length_c   1.000
_cell.angle_alpha   90.00
_cell.angle_beta   90.00
_cell.angle_gamma   90.00
#
_symmetry.space_group_name_H-M   'P 1'
#
loop_
_entity.id
_entity.type
_entity.pdbx_description
1 polymer ?
#
loop_
_entity_poly.entity_id
_entity_poly.type
_entity_poly.pdbx_seq_one_letter_code
_entity_poly.pdbx_strand_id
1 'polypeptide(L)' 'MEQWTEVRRRVLTGELSKRAACREYDISWHTLAKMLTHDEPPGYRQCKPRGKPILEPSTHPPRDLGSR' A
#
# COMPACT_ATOMS: atom_id res chain seq x y z
N MET A 1 0.21 15.77 7.05
CA MET A 1 0.58 16.58 5.87
C MET A 1 2.00 17.12 6.00
N GLU A 2 2.41 17.61 7.17
CA GLU A 2 3.73 18.24 7.40
C GLU A 2 4.94 17.34 7.04
N GLN A 3 4.90 16.03 7.35
CA GLN A 3 6.00 15.12 7.00
C GLN A 3 6.26 15.03 5.49
N TRP A 4 5.22 15.15 4.65
CA TRP A 4 5.36 15.06 3.19
C TRP A 4 6.18 16.24 2.65
N THR A 5 5.82 17.44 3.09
CA THR A 5 6.48 18.69 2.71
C THR A 5 7.89 18.76 3.28
N GLU A 6 8.10 18.30 4.51
CA GLU A 6 9.41 18.28 5.17
C GLU A 6 10.40 17.33 4.45
N VAL A 7 9.98 16.09 4.18
CA VAL A 7 10.82 15.11 3.46
C VAL A 7 11.18 15.63 2.09
N ARG A 8 10.20 16.18 1.35
CA ARG A 8 10.42 16.71 0.01
C ARG A 8 11.35 17.92 0.03
N ARG A 9 11.18 18.83 1.00
CA ARG A 9 12.07 19.98 1.21
C ARG A 9 13.49 19.47 1.41
N ARG A 10 13.76 18.66 2.44
CA ARG A 10 15.11 18.16 2.75
C ARG A 10 15.79 17.42 1.58
N VAL A 11 15.02 16.65 0.81
CA VAL A 11 15.55 15.94 -0.38
C VAL A 11 15.83 16.91 -1.54
N LEU A 12 15.02 17.95 -1.73
CA LEU A 12 15.26 18.98 -2.75
C LEU A 12 16.37 19.96 -2.35
N THR A 13 16.51 20.30 -1.07
CA THR A 13 17.63 21.13 -0.56
C THR A 13 18.96 20.37 -0.61
N GLY A 14 18.94 19.05 -0.76
CA GLY A 14 20.13 18.21 -0.77
C GLY A 14 20.67 17.85 0.62
N GLU A 15 19.97 18.22 1.70
CA GLU A 15 20.33 17.84 3.07
C GLU A 15 20.24 16.33 3.29
N LEU A 16 19.28 15.67 2.63
CA LEU A 16 19.08 14.23 2.71
C LEU A 16 19.05 13.60 1.32
N SER A 17 19.88 12.57 1.13
CA SER A 17 19.79 11.71 -0.03
C SER A 17 18.49 10.89 0.02
N LYS A 18 17.98 10.49 -1.15
CA LYS A 18 16.74 9.69 -1.24
C LYS A 18 16.78 8.43 -0.35
N ARG A 19 17.95 7.78 -0.24
CA ARG A 19 18.13 6.60 0.63
C ARG A 19 18.16 6.95 2.12
N ALA A 20 18.76 8.07 2.49
CA ALA A 20 18.79 8.52 3.87
C ALA A 20 17.39 8.90 4.36
N ALA A 21 16.62 9.62 3.53
CA ALA A 21 15.22 9.96 3.83
C ALA A 21 14.35 8.71 4.06
N CYS A 22 14.53 7.64 3.27
CA CYS A 22 13.81 6.38 3.49
C CYS A 22 14.11 5.73 4.85
N ARG A 23 15.34 5.86 5.36
CA ARG A 23 15.73 5.29 6.66
C ARG A 23 15.33 6.16 7.82
N GLU A 24 15.49 7.48 7.70
CA GLU A 24 15.20 8.44 8.76
C GLU A 24 13.69 8.52 9.06
N TYR A 25 12.87 8.52 8.00
CA TYR A 25 11.42 8.66 8.13
C TYR A 25 10.68 7.32 8.04
N ASP A 26 11.41 6.19 7.98
CA ASP A 26 10.88 4.83 7.83
C ASP A 26 9.86 4.68 6.67
N ILE A 27 10.08 5.42 5.58
CA ILE A 27 9.21 5.41 4.40
C ILE A 27 9.80 4.55 3.28
N SER A 28 8.92 3.81 2.60
CA SER A 28 9.31 3.05 1.41
C SER A 28 9.80 3.98 0.28
N TRP A 29 10.71 3.46 -0.56
CA TRP A 29 11.11 4.13 -1.80
C TRP A 29 9.92 4.54 -2.67
N HIS A 30 8.86 3.73 -2.66
CA HIS A 30 7.65 3.98 -3.44
C HIS A 30 6.87 5.20 -2.92
N THR A 31 6.88 5.41 -1.60
CA THR A 31 6.30 6.60 -0.95
C THR A 31 7.11 7.84 -1.28
N LEU A 32 8.45 7.76 -1.19
CA LEU A 32 9.34 8.86 -1.52
C LEU A 32 9.25 9.25 -3.00
N ALA A 33 9.18 8.27 -3.91
CA ALA A 33 9.00 8.53 -5.33
C ALA A 33 7.69 9.30 -5.58
N LYS A 34 6.59 8.91 -4.91
CA LYS A 34 5.32 9.65 -4.97
C LYS A 34 5.43 11.07 -4.41
N MET A 35 6.16 11.26 -3.31
CA MET A 35 6.45 12.60 -2.74
C MET A 35 7.20 13.51 -3.70
N LEU A 36 8.09 12.94 -4.53
CA LEU A 36 8.84 13.71 -5.52
C LEU A 36 8.01 14.02 -6.77
N THR A 37 7.13 13.10 -7.18
CA THR A 37 6.31 13.23 -8.40
C THR A 37 5.01 14.00 -8.18
N HIS A 38 4.43 13.92 -6.98
CA HIS A 38 3.15 14.55 -6.64
C HIS A 38 3.31 15.52 -5.47
N ASP A 39 2.81 16.74 -5.65
CA ASP A 39 2.83 17.79 -4.63
C ASP A 39 1.96 17.42 -3.41
N GLU A 40 0.83 16.77 -3.69
CA GLU A 40 -0.12 16.28 -2.70
C GLU A 40 -0.19 14.75 -2.79
N PRO A 41 -0.28 14.01 -1.66
CA PRO A 41 -0.44 12.57 -1.70
C PRO A 41 -1.63 12.21 -2.57
N PRO A 42 -1.44 11.46 -3.68
CA PRO A 42 -2.57 10.97 -4.47
C PRO A 42 -3.43 10.15 -3.51
N GLY A 43 -4.62 10.68 -3.23
CA GLY A 43 -5.34 10.49 -1.98
C GLY A 43 -5.19 9.09 -1.40
N TYR A 44 -4.90 9.03 -0.09
CA TYR A 44 -4.89 7.84 0.77
C TYR A 44 -6.18 7.01 0.60
N ARG A 45 -6.32 6.34 -0.54
CA ARG A 45 -7.43 5.48 -0.90
C ARG A 45 -6.94 4.07 -0.69
N GLN A 46 -6.91 3.63 0.56
CA GLN A 46 -7.26 2.24 0.84
C GLN A 46 -8.78 2.10 0.57
N CYS A 47 -9.19 2.27 -0.70
CA CYS A 47 -10.59 2.14 -1.12
C CYS A 47 -11.04 0.68 -1.25
N LYS A 48 -10.13 -0.28 -1.11
CA LYS A 48 -10.48 -1.70 -1.12
C LYS A 48 -9.99 -2.33 0.18
N PRO A 49 -10.88 -2.94 0.99
CA PRO A 49 -10.41 -3.98 1.90
C PRO A 49 -9.65 -5.00 1.05
N ARG A 50 -8.46 -5.43 1.50
CA ARG A 50 -7.74 -6.54 0.88
C ARG A 50 -8.73 -7.67 0.67
N GLY A 51 -8.94 -8.07 -0.59
CA GLY A 51 -9.85 -9.16 -0.92
C GLY A 51 -9.42 -10.37 -0.11
N LYS A 52 -10.19 -10.72 0.92
CA LYS A 52 -9.98 -11.96 1.66
C LYS A 52 -10.07 -13.07 0.61
N PRO A 53 -9.15 -14.04 0.57
CA PRO A 53 -9.35 -15.21 -0.27
C PRO A 53 -10.67 -15.85 0.17
N ILE A 54 -11.61 -15.96 -0.76
CA ILE A 54 -12.85 -16.70 -0.56
C ILE A 54 -12.40 -18.16 -0.45
N LEU A 55 -12.44 -18.70 0.78
CA LEU A 55 -12.42 -20.14 0.96
C LEU A 55 -13.72 -20.62 0.32
N GLU A 56 -13.58 -21.25 -0.83
CA GLU A 56 -14.67 -21.85 -1.58
C GLU A 56 -15.45 -22.77 -0.62
N PRO A 57 -16.77 -22.60 -0.45
CA PRO A 57 -17.53 -23.59 0.30
C PRO A 57 -17.48 -24.88 -0.52
N SER A 58 -16.85 -25.91 0.01
CA SER A 58 -16.91 -27.25 -0.57
C SER A 58 -18.35 -27.75 -0.51
N THR A 59 -19.14 -27.38 -1.52
CA THR A 59 -20.42 -28.02 -1.82
C THR A 59 -20.11 -29.43 -2.31
N HIS A 60 -19.95 -30.35 -1.36
CA HIS A 60 -20.16 -31.76 -1.66
C HIS A 60 -21.68 -31.96 -1.71
N PRO A 61 -22.30 -32.26 -2.87
CA PRO A 61 -23.71 -32.63 -2.88
C PRO A 61 -23.89 -33.90 -2.06
N PRO A 62 -24.98 -34.06 -1.27
CA PRO A 62 -25.28 -35.35 -0.68
C PRO A 62 -25.41 -36.36 -1.82
N ARG A 63 -24.61 -37.43 -1.75
CA ARG A 63 -24.67 -38.54 -2.69
C ARG A 63 -25.96 -39.29 -2.41
N ASP A 64 -27.06 -38.78 -2.95
CA ASP A 64 -28.36 -39.43 -3.00
C ASP A 64 -28.21 -40.64 -3.94
N LEU A 65 -27.81 -41.78 -3.39
CA LEU A 65 -27.99 -43.07 -4.02
C LEU A 65 -29.34 -43.60 -3.58
N GLY A 66 -30.38 -43.07 -4.23
CA GLY A 66 -31.67 -43.72 -4.27
C GLY A 66 -31.58 -45.06 -4.98
N SER A 67 -32.29 -46.02 -4.39
CA SER A 67 -32.95 -47.16 -5.06
C SER A 67 -32.07 -48.29 -5.62
N ARG A 68 -31.95 -49.35 -4.84
CA ARG A 68 -32.46 -50.68 -5.25
C ARG A 68 -32.84 -51.53 -4.05
#